data_AF-A0A849C1D5-F1
#
_entry.id   AF-A0A849C1D5-F1
#
_cell.length_a   1.000
_cell.length_b   1.000
_cell.length_c   1.000
_cell.angle_alpha   90.00
_cell.angle_beta   90.00
_cell.angle_gamma   90.00
#
_symmetry.space_group_name_H-M   'P 1'
#
loop_
_entity.id
_entity.type
_entity.pdbx_description
1 polymer ?
#
loop_
_entity_poly.entity_id
_entity_poly.type
_entity_poly.pdbx_seq_one_letter_code
_entity_poly.pdbx_strand_id
1 'polypeptide(L)' 'MAWTMRFPSDEEAALEAQAESEGRSKHEITRDAVREYLMRHRRWEEPLVDDEDTFDLGGPISKDDIHDAMNRLA' A
#
# COMPACT_ATOMS: atom_id res chain seq x y z
N MET A 1 -9.56 20.07 -10.84
CA MET A 1 -10.36 19.39 -11.87
C MET A 1 -10.97 18.16 -11.24
N ALA A 2 -12.30 18.01 -11.25
CA ALA A 2 -12.94 16.78 -10.81
C ALA A 2 -12.79 15.73 -11.90
N TRP A 3 -12.25 14.55 -11.55
CA TRP A 3 -12.13 13.41 -12.46
C TRP A 3 -13.25 12.42 -12.17
N THR A 4 -13.99 12.02 -13.21
CA THR A 4 -15.07 11.04 -13.11
C THR A 4 -14.58 9.69 -13.65
N MET A 5 -14.63 8.66 -12.81
CA MET A 5 -14.25 7.29 -13.15
C MET A 5 -15.51 6.45 -13.44
N ARG A 6 -15.42 5.55 -14.42
CA ARG A 6 -16.49 4.61 -14.78
C ARG A 6 -15.95 3.20 -14.65
N PHE A 7 -16.69 2.35 -13.96
CA PHE A 7 -16.38 0.93 -13.81
C PHE A 7 -17.35 0.08 -14.64
N PRO A 8 -16.91 -1.08 -15.15
CA PRO A 8 -17.80 -2.17 -15.52
C PRO A 8 -18.78 -2.51 -14.39
N SER A 9 -19.96 -3.02 -14.72
CA SER A 9 -21.03 -3.23 -13.74
C SER A 9 -20.69 -4.28 -12.67
N ASP A 10 -19.93 -5.30 -13.03
CA ASP A 10 -19.40 -6.31 -12.12
C ASP A 10 -18.36 -5.73 -11.15
N GLU A 11 -17.43 -4.91 -11.65
CA GLU A 11 -16.45 -4.20 -10.82
C GLU A 11 -17.12 -3.19 -9.88
N GLU A 12 -18.15 -2.47 -10.35
CA GLU A 12 -18.92 -1.54 -9.52
C GLU A 12 -19.66 -2.27 -8.39
N ALA A 13 -20.28 -3.42 -8.69
CA ALA A 13 -20.95 -4.25 -7.69
C ALA A 13 -19.98 -4.80 -6.64
N ALA A 14 -18.78 -5.23 -7.07
CA ALA A 14 -17.73 -5.68 -6.15
C ALA A 14 -17.24 -4.54 -5.25
N LEU A 15 -17.03 -3.34 -5.81
CA LEU A 15 -16.61 -2.17 -5.05
C LEU A 15 -17.68 -1.71 -4.04
N GLU A 16 -18.96 -1.79 -4.39
CA GLU A 16 -20.08 -1.52 -3.47
C GLU A 16 -20.08 -2.50 -2.29
N ALA A 17 -19.99 -3.82 -2.57
CA ALA A 17 -19.94 -4.83 -1.52
C ALA A 17 -18.74 -4.64 -0.58
N GLN A 18 -17.59 -4.26 -1.13
CA GLN A 18 -16.39 -3.96 -0.33
C GLN A 18 -16.59 -2.70 0.54
N ALA A 19 -17.18 -1.64 -0.03
CA ALA A 19 -17.50 -0.41 0.70
C ALA A 19 -18.43 -0.67 1.89
N GLU A 20 -19.46 -1.50 1.70
CA GLU A 20 -20.37 -1.93 2.76
C GLU A 20 -19.62 -2.75 3.83
N SER A 21 -18.78 -3.70 3.43
CA SER A 21 -18.01 -4.54 4.37
C SER A 21 -17.00 -3.73 5.20
N GLU A 22 -16.38 -2.70 4.61
CA GLU A 22 -15.39 -1.87 5.30
C GLU A 22 -16.02 -0.70 6.08
N GLY A 23 -17.30 -0.38 5.83
CA GLY A 23 -17.95 0.80 6.38
C GLY A 23 -17.35 2.12 5.85
N ARG A 24 -16.85 2.10 4.61
CA ARG A 24 -16.13 3.21 3.97
C ARG A 24 -16.77 3.57 2.64
N SER A 25 -16.51 4.78 2.14
CA SER A 25 -17.02 5.16 0.82
C SER A 25 -16.22 4.52 -0.32
N LYS A 26 -16.89 4.21 -1.45
CA LYS A 26 -16.22 3.78 -2.70
C LYS A 26 -15.08 4.72 -3.10
N HIS A 27 -15.27 6.03 -2.90
CA HIS A 27 -14.27 7.03 -3.24
C HIS A 27 -13.00 6.94 -2.39
N GLU A 28 -13.13 6.64 -1.09
CA GLU A 28 -11.98 6.42 -0.21
C GLU A 28 -11.21 5.16 -0.60
N ILE A 29 -11.92 4.06 -0.87
CA ILE A 29 -11.31 2.80 -1.31
C ILE A 29 -10.56 3.01 -2.64
N THR A 30 -11.19 3.63 -3.64
CA THR A 30 -10.53 3.92 -4.92
C THR A 30 -9.33 4.84 -4.75
N ARG A 31 -9.42 5.87 -3.89
CA ARG A 31 -8.31 6.80 -3.64
C ARG A 31 -7.12 6.07 -3.02
N ASP A 32 -7.36 5.18 -2.07
CA ASP A 32 -6.30 4.42 -1.42
C ASP A 32 -5.68 3.40 -2.38
N ALA A 33 -6.50 2.70 -3.18
CA ALA A 33 -6.01 1.79 -4.22
C ALA A 33 -5.10 2.51 -5.24
N VAL A 34 -5.49 3.72 -5.69
CA VAL A 34 -4.65 4.54 -6.57
C VAL A 34 -3.37 4.97 -5.86
N ARG A 35 -3.44 5.39 -4.59
CA ARG A 35 -2.24 5.76 -3.81
C ARG A 35 -1.28 4.57 -3.71
N GLU A 36 -1.78 3.39 -3.39
CA GLU A 36 -0.99 2.17 -3.26
C GLU A 36 -0.34 1.78 -4.59
N TYR A 37 -1.09 1.86 -5.70
CA TYR A 37 -0.55 1.65 -7.03
C TYR A 37 0.62 2.62 -7.33
N LEU A 38 0.43 3.92 -7.08
CA LEU A 38 1.48 4.91 -7.31
C LEU A 38 2.71 4.68 -6.42
N MET A 39 2.52 4.27 -5.16
CA MET A 39 3.63 3.94 -4.26
C MET A 39 4.39 2.70 -4.73
N ARG A 40 3.68 1.64 -5.16
CA ARG A 40 4.28 0.41 -5.69
C ARG A 40 5.09 0.66 -6.97
N HIS A 41 4.63 1.57 -7.81
CA HIS A 41 5.29 1.92 -9.07
C HIS A 41 6.19 3.15 -8.96
N ARG A 42 6.44 3.65 -7.74
CA ARG A 42 7.34 4.77 -7.52
C ARG A 42 8.75 4.37 -7.95
N ARG A 43 9.26 5.06 -8.95
CA ARG A 43 10.68 5.02 -9.29
C ARG A 43 11.40 6.06 -8.45
N TRP A 44 12.50 5.64 -7.85
CA TRP A 44 13.42 6.54 -7.17
C TRP A 44 14.45 6.96 -8.22
N GLU A 45 14.56 8.27 -8.45
CA GLU A 45 15.56 8.83 -9.37
C GLU A 45 16.97 8.74 -8.75
N GLU A 46 17.04 8.70 -7.42
CA GLU A 46 18.26 8.57 -6.62
C GLU A 46 18.10 7.43 -5.60
N PRO A 47 19.18 6.71 -5.24
CA PRO A 47 19.15 5.70 -4.18
C PRO A 47 18.65 6.27 -2.84
N LEU A 48 18.00 5.43 -2.03
CA LEU A 48 17.59 5.81 -0.67
C LEU A 48 18.76 5.99 0.30
N VAL A 49 19.87 5.33 -0.02
CA VAL A 49 21.16 5.38 0.69
C VAL A 49 22.22 5.20 -0.38
N ASP A 50 23.24 6.05 -0.34
CA ASP A 50 24.41 5.93 -1.20
C ASP A 50 25.27 4.73 -0.77
N ASP A 51 26.17 4.26 -1.63
CA ASP A 51 27.01 3.08 -1.36
C ASP A 51 27.90 3.24 -0.11
N GLU A 52 28.18 4.47 0.30
CA GLU A 52 28.96 4.80 1.50
C GLU A 52 28.09 4.96 2.76
N ASP A 53 26.77 5.07 2.60
CA ASP A 53 25.82 5.23 3.69
C ASP A 53 25.15 3.90 4.04
N THR A 54 24.90 3.71 5.34
CA THR A 54 24.14 2.56 5.83
C THR A 54 23.00 3.04 6.71
N PHE A 55 21.88 2.32 6.69
CA PHE A 55 20.74 2.63 7.54
C PHE A 55 20.84 1.83 8.84
N ASP A 56 21.00 2.54 9.96
CA ASP A 56 20.98 1.92 11.28
C ASP A 56 19.57 1.45 11.65
N LEU A 57 19.42 0.14 11.82
CA LEU A 57 18.16 -0.49 12.21
C LEU A 57 17.97 -0.52 13.74
N GLY A 58 18.84 0.14 14.50
CA GLY A 58 18.73 0.28 15.96
C GLY A 58 19.37 -0.87 16.75
N GLY A 59 20.23 -1.67 16.10
CA GLY A 59 20.93 -2.80 16.71
C GLY A 59 20.91 -4.09 15.89
N PRO A 60 21.48 -5.19 16.40
CA PRO A 60 21.48 -6.47 15.73
C PRO A 60 20.05 -7.02 15.58
N ILE A 61 19.65 -7.35 14.35
CA ILE A 61 18.39 -8.04 14.08
C ILE A 61 18.66 -9.54 14.07
N SER A 62 17.98 -10.29 14.96
CA SER A 62 18.04 -11.74 14.97
C SER A 62 17.07 -12.37 13.97
N LYS A 63 17.26 -13.66 13.69
CA LYS A 63 16.34 -14.41 12.82
C LYS A 63 14.92 -14.48 13.40
N ASP A 64 14.81 -14.54 14.72
CA ASP A 64 13.52 -14.61 15.41
C ASP A 64 12.78 -13.27 15.31
N ASP A 65 13.49 -12.13 15.40
CA ASP A 65 12.91 -10.79 15.19
C ASP A 65 12.29 -10.65 13.78
N ILE A 66 12.95 -11.19 12.76
CA ILE A 66 12.45 -11.19 11.38
C ILE A 66 11.19 -12.06 11.26
N HIS A 67 11.25 -13.27 11.82
CA HIS A 67 10.13 -14.21 11.77
C HIS A 67 8.89 -13.64 12.48
N ASP A 68 9.07 -13.01 13.64
CA ASP A 68 7.99 -12.39 14.39
C ASP A 68 7.43 -11.16 13.68
N ALA A 69 8.28 -10.31 13.10
CA ALA A 69 7.83 -9.15 12.33
C ALA A 69 7.00 -9.54 11.10
N MET A 70 7.42 -10.59 10.38
CA MET A 70 6.71 -11.07 9.19
C MET A 70 5.36 -11.73 9.50
N ASN A 71 5.26 -12.41 10.64
CA ASN A 71 4.03 -13.11 11.05
C ASN A 71 3.13 -12.28 11.97
N ARG A 72 3.50 -11.03 12.28
CA ARG A 72 2.76 -10.13 13.17
C ARG A 72 1.40 -9.67 12.61
N LEU A 73 1.10 -9.97 11.35
CA LEU A 73 -0.13 -9.59 10.65
C LEU A 73 -0.84 -10.77 9.97
N ALA A 74 -0.63 -12.00 10.46
CA ALA A 74 -1.49 -13.14 10.11
C ALA A 74 -2.63 -13.29 11.12
#